data_AF-A0A534M4H0-F1
#
_entry.id   AF-A0A534M4H0-F1
#
_cell.length_a   1.000
_cell.length_b   1.000
_cell.length_c   1.000
_cell.angle_alpha   90.00
_cell.angle_beta   90.00
_cell.angle_gamma   90.00
#
_symmetry.space_group_name_H-M   'P 1'
#
loop_
_entity.id
_entity.type
_entity.pdbx_description
1 polymer ?
#
loop_
_entity_poly.entity_id
_entity_poly.type
_entity_poly.pdbx_seq_one_letter_code
_entity_poly.pdbx_strand_id
1 'polypeptide(L)'
;MGFRRRDLGPDGRVQNYTFPKPGLCKVNLTVTDSVGWKGANATLNAQVNDTKAPVPAFDILDPSKDWTVITSPIEQRRIALNASKTTDDHDKVAALNFTWTIPGPVVGLETGVANHTMWGVNVSFAWQEWNNSYAVLLTVKDMGRNRRRATS
;
A
#
# COMPACT_ATOMS: atom_id res chain seq x y z
N MET A 1 29.24 4.81 -26.58
CA MET A 1 28.18 4.24 -27.44
C MET A 1 26.89 5.00 -27.13
N GLY A 2 26.55 6.01 -27.93
CA GLY A 2 25.44 6.93 -27.64
C GLY A 2 24.17 6.54 -28.38
N PHE A 3 23.06 6.37 -27.65
CA PHE A 3 21.75 6.17 -28.24
C PHE A 3 21.26 7.47 -28.89
N ARG A 4 21.10 7.45 -30.22
CA ARG A 4 20.51 8.56 -30.99
C ARG A 4 19.04 8.74 -30.61
N ARG A 5 18.65 9.97 -30.25
CA ARG A 5 17.26 10.40 -30.17
C ARG A 5 16.64 10.22 -31.56
N ARG A 6 15.47 9.58 -31.63
CA ARG A 6 14.63 9.61 -32.83
C ARG A 6 13.99 10.99 -32.88
N ASP A 7 14.43 11.79 -33.85
CA ASP A 7 13.89 13.10 -34.13
C ASP A 7 12.43 12.96 -34.63
N LEU A 8 11.51 13.64 -33.95
CA LEU A 8 10.15 13.85 -34.46
C LEU A 8 10.27 14.82 -35.67
N GLY A 9 9.49 14.60 -36.74
CA GLY A 9 9.52 15.45 -37.93
C GLY A 9 9.16 16.93 -37.66
N PRO A 10 9.20 17.80 -38.69
CA PRO A 10 9.16 19.27 -38.52
C PRO A 10 7.99 19.83 -37.70
N ASP A 11 6.86 19.10 -37.65
CA ASP A 11 5.63 19.51 -36.96
C ASP A 11 5.28 18.63 -35.74
N GLY A 12 6.18 17.73 -35.34
CA GLY A 12 5.94 16.78 -34.26
C GLY A 12 5.81 17.47 -32.90
N ARG A 13 4.57 17.76 -32.48
CA ARG A 13 4.30 18.31 -31.14
C ARG A 13 4.21 17.19 -30.11
N VAL A 14 5.00 17.31 -29.05
CA VAL A 14 4.88 16.47 -27.85
C VAL A 14 3.95 17.17 -26.86
N GLN A 15 2.88 16.50 -26.46
CA GLN A 15 2.00 16.96 -25.38
C GLN A 15 2.32 16.20 -24.10
N ASN A 16 2.72 16.93 -23.06
CA ASN A 16 2.87 16.36 -21.72
C ASN A 16 1.52 16.44 -20.98
N TYR A 17 1.18 15.38 -20.26
CA TYR A 17 0.00 15.31 -19.40
C TYR A 17 0.32 14.45 -18.17
N THR A 18 -0.11 14.90 -17.00
CA THR A 18 0.03 14.16 -15.74
C THR A 18 -1.32 13.64 -15.30
N PHE A 19 -1.42 12.32 -15.13
CA PHE A 19 -2.64 11.70 -14.62
C PHE A 19 -2.78 11.98 -13.12
N PRO A 20 -3.94 12.48 -12.65
CA PRO A 20 -4.12 12.86 -11.24
C PRO A 20 -4.36 11.67 -10.31
N LYS A 21 -4.67 10.48 -10.86
CA LYS A 21 -4.94 9.25 -10.09
C LYS A 21 -4.40 8.03 -10.84
N PRO A 22 -3.90 7.01 -10.11
CA PRO A 22 -3.58 5.71 -10.69
C PRO A 22 -4.84 4.99 -11.16
N GLY A 23 -4.66 4.03 -12.07
CA GLY A 23 -5.74 3.24 -12.67
C GLY A 23 -5.64 3.16 -14.18
N LEU A 24 -6.68 2.58 -14.78
CA LEU A 24 -6.79 2.45 -16.24
C LEU A 24 -7.40 3.74 -16.82
N CYS A 25 -6.61 4.49 -17.58
CA CYS A 25 -7.05 5.73 -18.23
C CYS A 25 -7.19 5.52 -19.73
N LYS A 26 -8.33 5.94 -20.30
CA LYS A 26 -8.56 5.91 -21.74
C LYS A 26 -8.20 7.25 -22.37
N VAL A 27 -7.20 7.23 -23.25
CA VAL A 27 -6.77 8.38 -24.05
C VAL A 27 -7.42 8.27 -25.42
N ASN A 28 -8.14 9.31 -25.85
CA ASN A 28 -8.74 9.39 -27.17
C ASN A 28 -8.09 10.50 -27.98
N LEU A 29 -7.69 10.19 -29.22
CA LEU A 29 -7.26 11.15 -30.21
C LEU A 29 -8.37 11.33 -31.25
N THR A 30 -8.78 12.58 -31.43
CA THR A 30 -9.70 12.99 -32.51
C THR A 30 -8.94 13.94 -33.43
N VAL A 31 -8.97 13.63 -34.73
CA VAL A 31 -8.35 14.46 -35.77
C VAL A 31 -9.47 15.14 -36.56
N THR A 32 -9.40 16.47 -36.69
CA THR A 32 -10.34 17.27 -37.48
C THR A 32 -9.54 18.08 -38.50
N ASP A 33 -9.98 18.12 -39.75
CA ASP A 33 -9.35 18.94 -40.79
C ASP A 33 -9.76 20.42 -40.71
N SER A 34 -9.21 21.25 -41.61
CA SER A 34 -9.47 22.70 -41.64
C SER A 34 -10.92 23.08 -41.95
N VAL A 35 -11.71 22.16 -42.51
CA VAL A 35 -13.12 22.38 -42.88
C VAL A 35 -14.10 21.62 -41.99
N GLY A 36 -13.61 21.01 -40.89
CA GLY A 36 -14.42 20.42 -39.84
C GLY A 36 -14.70 18.91 -39.99
N TRP A 37 -14.14 18.24 -40.99
CA TRP A 37 -14.31 16.80 -41.15
C TRP A 37 -13.45 16.04 -40.14
N LYS A 38 -14.07 15.07 -39.47
CA LYS A 38 -13.40 14.26 -38.45
C LYS A 38 -12.89 12.96 -39.06
N GLY A 39 -11.62 12.66 -38.82
CA GLY A 39 -11.02 11.36 -39.09
C GLY A 39 -11.45 10.30 -38.08
N ALA A 40 -11.00 9.07 -38.29
CA ALA A 40 -11.21 7.99 -37.33
C ALA A 40 -10.51 8.31 -35.99
N ASN A 41 -11.20 8.06 -34.88
CA ASN A 41 -10.61 8.21 -33.55
C ASN A 41 -9.59 7.11 -33.30
N ALA A 42 -8.45 7.46 -32.71
CA ALA A 42 -7.52 6.50 -32.13
C ALA A 42 -7.68 6.47 -30.61
N THR A 43 -7.56 5.28 -30.00
CA THR A 43 -7.71 5.14 -28.54
C THR A 43 -6.57 4.33 -27.96
N LEU A 44 -6.08 4.74 -26.79
CA LEU A 44 -5.05 4.07 -26.01
C LEU A 44 -5.55 3.87 -24.57
N ASN A 45 -5.45 2.65 -24.06
CA ASN A 45 -5.65 2.38 -22.64
C ASN A 45 -4.28 2.42 -21.94
N ALA A 46 -4.06 3.48 -21.15
CA ALA A 46 -2.84 3.64 -20.36
C ALA A 46 -3.09 3.14 -18.93
N GLN A 47 -2.27 2.20 -18.47
CA GLN A 47 -2.24 1.80 -17.07
C GLN A 47 -1.32 2.76 -16.30
N VAL A 48 -1.89 3.56 -15.41
CA VAL A 48 -1.16 4.43 -14.50
C VAL A 48 -0.98 3.67 -13.19
N ASN A 49 0.26 3.44 -12.78
CA ASN A 49 0.56 2.70 -11.56
C ASN A 49 0.62 3.65 -10.37
N ASP A 50 0.11 3.18 -9.24
CA ASP A 50 0.50 3.75 -7.97
C ASP A 50 1.97 3.41 -7.68
N THR A 51 2.69 4.39 -7.16
CA THR A 51 4.13 4.29 -6.87
C THR A 51 4.47 4.69 -5.45
N LYS A 52 3.52 5.23 -4.68
CA LYS A 52 3.78 5.56 -3.29
C LYS A 52 3.40 4.37 -2.43
N ALA A 53 4.22 4.13 -1.41
CA ALA A 53 3.94 3.09 -0.45
C ALA A 53 3.03 3.64 0.65
N PRO A 54 2.17 2.79 1.25
CA PRO A 54 1.42 3.17 2.42
C PRO A 54 2.34 3.61 3.55
N VAL A 55 1.88 4.57 4.37
CA VAL A 55 2.55 5.04 5.58
C VAL A 55 1.93 4.32 6.79
N PRO A 56 2.63 3.34 7.39
CA PRO A 56 2.09 2.59 8.52
C PRO A 56 1.96 3.47 9.77
N ALA A 57 0.84 3.33 10.48
CA ALA A 57 0.65 3.92 11.79
C ALA A 57 -0.30 3.05 12.62
N PHE A 58 -0.07 2.97 13.94
CA PHE A 58 -0.89 2.18 14.83
C PHE A 58 -0.97 2.76 16.25
N ASP A 59 -2.03 2.39 16.96
CA ASP A 59 -2.19 2.60 18.40
C ASP A 59 -2.09 1.26 19.14
N ILE A 60 -1.70 1.34 20.42
CA ILE A 60 -1.82 0.24 21.37
C ILE A 60 -3.06 0.49 22.23
N LEU A 61 -3.98 -0.46 22.27
CA LEU A 61 -5.24 -0.37 22.99
C LEU A 61 -5.29 -1.39 24.13
N ASP A 62 -5.93 -1.01 25.22
CA ASP A 62 -6.22 -1.88 26.36
C ASP A 62 -7.71 -2.25 26.41
N PRO A 63 -8.11 -3.48 26.02
CA PRO A 63 -9.49 -3.93 26.09
C PRO A 63 -10.06 -3.94 27.52
N SER A 64 -9.21 -4.00 28.55
CA SER A 64 -9.65 -3.94 29.96
C SER A 64 -9.93 -2.52 30.44
N LYS A 65 -9.57 -1.51 29.65
CA LYS A 65 -9.83 -0.09 29.90
C LYS A 65 -10.64 0.51 28.75
N ASP A 66 -11.71 -0.18 28.36
CA ASP A 66 -12.65 0.27 27.32
C ASP A 66 -11.95 0.69 26.00
N TRP A 67 -10.96 -0.11 25.57
CA TRP A 67 -10.20 0.12 24.34
C TRP A 67 -9.46 1.46 24.28
N THR A 68 -9.12 2.04 25.43
CA THR A 68 -8.33 3.28 25.50
C THR A 68 -6.92 3.09 24.94
N VAL A 69 -6.40 4.14 24.30
CA VAL A 69 -5.01 4.19 23.81
C VAL A 69 -4.06 4.27 25.00
N ILE A 70 -3.06 3.41 25.01
CA ILE A 70 -2.04 3.33 26.06
C ILE A 70 -0.64 3.43 25.45
N THR A 71 0.31 3.91 26.24
CA THR A 71 1.74 3.95 25.89
C THR A 71 2.57 2.95 26.68
N SER A 72 1.96 2.27 27.66
CA SER A 72 2.62 1.32 28.53
C SER A 72 1.69 0.15 28.83
N PRO A 73 1.90 -1.02 28.20
CA PRO A 73 1.16 -2.24 28.49
C PRO A 73 1.33 -2.67 29.95
N ILE A 74 0.28 -3.26 30.51
CA ILE A 74 0.29 -3.85 31.85
C ILE A 74 0.69 -5.32 31.73
N GLU A 75 1.40 -5.82 32.74
CA GLU A 75 1.81 -7.22 32.78
C GLU A 75 0.65 -8.21 32.72
N GLN A 76 0.92 -9.33 32.06
CA GLN A 76 0.03 -10.47 31.81
C GLN A 76 -1.32 -10.13 31.19
N ARG A 77 -1.45 -8.96 30.54
CA ARG A 77 -2.71 -8.52 29.92
C ARG A 77 -2.69 -8.62 28.41
N ARG A 78 -3.86 -8.96 27.87
CA ARG A 78 -4.14 -8.88 26.44
C ARG A 78 -4.19 -7.41 26.05
N ILE A 79 -3.40 -7.05 25.05
CA ILE A 79 -3.47 -5.77 24.37
C ILE A 79 -4.00 -5.97 22.95
N ALA A 80 -4.41 -4.87 22.31
CA ALA A 80 -4.68 -4.85 20.88
C ALA A 80 -3.78 -3.81 20.19
N LEU A 81 -3.21 -4.20 19.05
CA LEU A 81 -2.54 -3.26 18.14
C LEU A 81 -3.51 -2.94 17.03
N ASN A 82 -3.76 -1.65 16.80
CA ASN A 82 -4.73 -1.17 15.84
C ASN A 82 -4.03 -0.27 14.80
N ALA A 83 -3.89 -0.75 13.56
CA ALA A 83 -3.25 -0.03 12.47
C ALA A 83 -4.21 0.81 11.61
N SER A 84 -5.43 1.12 12.08
CA SER A 84 -6.43 1.87 11.31
C SER A 84 -6.00 3.30 10.95
N LYS A 85 -4.99 3.85 11.63
CA LYS A 85 -4.38 5.15 11.32
C LYS A 85 -3.40 5.11 10.14
N THR A 86 -3.11 3.93 9.59
CA THR A 86 -2.32 3.79 8.37
C THR A 86 -2.96 4.56 7.23
N THR A 87 -2.16 5.31 6.48
CA THR A 87 -2.63 6.13 5.36
C THR A 87 -1.96 5.75 4.06
N ASP A 88 -2.65 5.96 2.95
CA ASP A 88 -2.13 5.85 1.59
C ASP A 88 -2.75 6.99 0.75
N ASP A 89 -2.10 7.42 -0.33
CA ASP A 89 -2.56 8.55 -1.14
C ASP A 89 -3.67 8.19 -2.15
N HIS A 90 -3.85 6.90 -2.45
CA HIS A 90 -4.87 6.44 -3.38
C HIS A 90 -5.71 5.24 -2.89
N ASP A 91 -5.16 4.41 -2.01
CA ASP A 91 -5.85 3.25 -1.45
C ASP A 91 -6.44 3.50 -0.05
N LYS A 92 -7.58 2.87 0.20
CA LYS A 92 -8.19 2.87 1.55
C LYS A 92 -7.54 1.79 2.40
N VAL A 93 -7.59 1.91 3.72
CA VAL A 93 -7.11 0.87 4.67
C VAL A 93 -7.64 -0.53 4.32
N ALA A 94 -8.90 -0.65 3.90
CA ALA A 94 -9.49 -1.93 3.50
C ALA A 94 -8.88 -2.55 2.22
N ALA A 95 -8.15 -1.75 1.43
CA ALA A 95 -7.44 -2.16 0.22
C ALA A 95 -5.94 -2.46 0.48
N LEU A 96 -5.49 -2.46 1.75
CA LEU A 96 -4.10 -2.74 2.12
C LEU A 96 -3.97 -4.10 2.83
N ASN A 97 -2.80 -4.71 2.70
CA ASN A 97 -2.40 -5.93 3.40
C ASN A 97 -1.54 -5.61 4.62
N PHE A 98 -1.97 -6.10 5.78
CA PHE A 98 -1.30 -5.89 7.06
C PHE A 98 -0.71 -7.21 7.57
N THR A 99 0.56 -7.18 7.95
CA THR A 99 1.25 -8.31 8.59
C THR A 99 1.99 -7.82 9.82
N TRP A 100 1.74 -8.47 10.94
CA TRP A 100 2.39 -8.22 12.21
C TRP A 100 3.32 -9.37 12.55
N THR A 101 4.54 -9.05 12.93
CA THR A 101 5.48 -10.01 13.53
C THR A 101 5.60 -9.71 15.00
N ILE A 102 5.08 -10.63 15.83
CA ILE A 102 5.07 -10.52 17.29
C ILE A 102 6.15 -11.45 17.85
N PRO A 103 7.23 -10.92 18.44
CA PRO A 103 8.27 -11.76 19.02
C PRO A 103 7.90 -12.27 20.41
N GLY A 104 8.57 -13.35 20.82
CA GLY A 104 8.48 -13.92 22.16
C GLY A 104 7.35 -14.93 22.34
N PRO A 105 7.31 -15.62 23.50
CA PRO A 105 6.24 -16.55 23.78
C PRO A 105 4.93 -15.77 23.96
N VAL A 106 3.94 -16.10 23.13
CA VAL A 106 2.61 -15.51 23.15
C VAL A 106 1.63 -16.49 23.77
N VAL A 107 0.79 -16.00 24.68
CA VAL A 107 -0.22 -16.80 25.36
C VAL A 107 -1.14 -17.50 24.34
N GLY A 108 -1.22 -18.83 24.44
CA GLY A 108 -2.07 -19.65 23.59
C GLY A 108 -1.50 -19.96 22.20
N LEU A 109 -0.27 -19.55 21.91
CA LEU A 109 0.45 -19.93 20.69
C LEU A 109 1.56 -20.95 21.00
N GLU A 110 2.11 -21.53 19.94
CA GLU A 110 3.20 -22.51 20.03
C GLU A 110 4.41 -21.96 20.79
N THR A 111 4.93 -22.76 21.73
CA THR A 111 6.10 -22.39 22.54
C THR A 111 7.40 -22.69 21.81
N GLY A 112 8.48 -21.97 22.12
CA GLY A 112 9.78 -22.12 21.46
C GLY A 112 9.88 -21.46 20.08
N VAL A 113 8.81 -20.79 19.62
CA VAL A 113 8.79 -19.98 18.41
C VAL A 113 9.25 -18.57 18.74
N ALA A 114 10.25 -18.06 18.00
CA ALA A 114 10.78 -16.72 18.23
C ALA A 114 9.82 -15.61 17.78
N ASN A 115 9.07 -15.84 16.70
CA ASN A 115 8.23 -14.85 16.04
C ASN A 115 6.91 -15.45 15.55
N HIS A 116 5.80 -14.80 15.90
CA HIS A 116 4.47 -15.16 15.44
C HIS A 116 4.00 -14.18 14.36
N THR A 117 3.40 -14.70 13.29
CA THR A 117 2.79 -13.87 12.25
C THR A 117 1.30 -13.75 12.49
N MET A 118 0.79 -12.52 12.50
CA MET A 118 -0.64 -12.22 12.59
C MET A 118 -1.05 -11.29 11.44
N TRP A 119 -2.28 -11.43 10.96
CA TRP A 119 -2.78 -10.69 9.81
C TRP A 119 -3.97 -9.80 10.17
N GLY A 120 -4.12 -8.73 9.41
CA GLY A 120 -5.24 -7.80 9.53
C GLY A 120 -4.87 -6.48 10.21
N VAL A 121 -5.80 -5.53 10.11
CA VAL A 121 -5.64 -4.16 10.62
C VAL A 121 -5.48 -4.16 12.15
N ASN A 122 -6.20 -5.06 12.83
CA ASN A 122 -6.21 -5.19 14.27
C ASN A 122 -5.73 -6.59 14.66
N VAL A 123 -4.77 -6.67 15.58
CA VAL A 123 -4.34 -7.92 16.18
C VAL A 123 -4.37 -7.78 17.70
N SER A 124 -4.53 -8.89 18.40
CA SER A 124 -4.60 -8.88 19.86
C SER A 124 -3.94 -10.11 20.43
N PHE A 125 -3.13 -9.91 21.46
CA PHE A 125 -2.34 -10.97 22.08
C PHE A 125 -1.89 -10.55 23.47
N ALA A 126 -1.31 -11.49 24.22
CA ALA A 126 -0.62 -11.24 25.48
C ALA A 126 0.72 -11.97 25.43
N TRP A 127 1.79 -11.35 25.94
CA TRP A 127 3.05 -12.04 26.15
C TRP A 127 2.96 -12.95 27.37
N GLN A 128 3.58 -14.13 27.29
CA GLN A 128 3.70 -15.03 28.44
C GLN A 128 4.77 -14.54 29.41
N GLU A 129 5.89 -14.06 28.88
CA GLU A 129 7.03 -13.55 29.63
C GLU A 129 7.06 -12.02 29.67
N TRP A 130 7.41 -11.49 30.83
CA TRP A 130 7.39 -10.06 31.15
C TRP A 130 8.78 -9.59 31.59
N ASN A 131 9.00 -8.27 31.60
CA ASN A 131 10.30 -7.64 31.83
C ASN A 131 11.34 -7.86 30.70
N ASN A 132 10.87 -8.22 29.51
CA ASN A 132 11.66 -8.31 28.28
C ASN A 132 11.31 -7.16 27.34
N SER A 133 12.25 -6.80 26.46
CA SER A 133 12.00 -5.86 25.36
C SER A 133 11.62 -6.61 24.10
N TYR A 134 10.43 -6.31 23.55
CA TYR A 134 9.91 -6.92 22.34
C TYR A 134 9.80 -5.89 21.21
N ALA A 135 10.42 -6.17 20.08
CA ALA A 135 10.31 -5.33 18.88
C ALA A 135 9.23 -5.89 17.95
N VAL A 136 8.01 -5.36 18.06
CA VAL A 136 6.92 -5.70 17.14
C VAL A 136 7.15 -5.04 15.78
N LEU A 137 7.05 -5.81 14.70
CA LEU A 137 7.15 -5.29 13.33
C LEU A 137 5.77 -5.25 12.67
N LEU A 138 5.38 -4.08 12.16
CA LEU A 138 4.23 -3.91 11.28
C LEU A 138 4.73 -3.74 9.83
N THR A 139 4.26 -4.60 8.93
CA THR A 139 4.44 -4.44 7.48
C THR A 139 3.09 -4.18 6.82
N VAL A 140 3.01 -3.10 6.03
CA VAL A 140 1.84 -2.75 5.22
C VAL A 140 2.23 -2.79 3.75
N LYS A 141 1.41 -3.44 2.93
CA LYS A 141 1.58 -3.50 1.48
C LYS A 141 0.31 -3.13 0.78
N ASP A 142 0.44 -2.39 -0.32
CA ASP A 142 -0.65 -2.18 -1.26
C ASP A 142 -1.09 -3.52 -1.89
N MET A 143 -2.40 -3.70 -2.10
CA MET A 143 -2.98 -4.78 -2.89
C MET A 143 -3.05 -4.46 -4.39
N GLY A 144 -2.71 -3.23 -4.76
CA GLY A 144 -2.59 -2.68 -6.09
C GLY A 144 -1.73 -3.54 -7.01
N ARG A 145 -2.28 -3.74 -8.19
CA ARG A 145 -2.01 -4.81 -9.16
C ARG A 145 -0.63 -4.69 -9.82
N ASN A 146 0.46 -4.77 -9.06
CA ASN A 146 1.82 -4.68 -9.60
C ASN A 146 2.27 -6.04 -10.18
N ARG A 147 1.49 -6.60 -11.11
CA ARG A 147 2.05 -7.62 -12.01
C ARG A 147 2.89 -6.88 -13.03
N ARG A 148 4.19 -6.82 -12.76
CA ARG A 148 5.21 -6.62 -13.80
C ARG A 148 4.99 -7.70 -14.86
N ARG A 149 4.17 -7.42 -15.88
CA ARG A 149 4.25 -8.17 -17.14
C ARG A 149 5.55 -7.69 -17.79
N ALA A 150 6.64 -8.34 -17.42
CA ALA A 150 7.76 -8.45 -18.33
C ALA A 150 7.25 -9.27 -19.52
N THR A 151 6.84 -8.59 -20.58
CA THR A 151 6.71 -9.21 -21.89
C THR A 151 8.12 -9.28 -22.47
N SER A 152 8.64 -10.50 -22.60
CA SER A 152 9.73 -10.84 -23.53
C SER A 152 9.27 -10.67 -24.97
#